data_AF-A0A1V6BPF2-F1
#
_entry.id   AF-A0A1V6BPF2-F1
#
_cell.length_a   1.000
_cell.length_b   1.000
_cell.length_c   1.000
_cell.angle_alpha   90.00
_cell.angle_beta   90.00
_cell.angle_gamma   90.00
#
_symmetry.space_group_name_H-M   'P 1'
#
loop_
_entity.id
_entity.type
_entity.pdbx_description
1 polymer ?
#
loop_
_entity_poly.entity_id
_entity_poly.type
_entity_poly.pdbx_seq_one_letter_code
_entity_poly.pdbx_strand_id
1 'polypeptide(L)' 'MQTLNIDKRNSFNYISAIFEKNEPLKIINDSKKKIVISEEYWRSIQETLYLLSIPRMREKIVKGLNTDLEDCIEDTEI' A
#
# COMPACT_ATOMS: atom_id res chain seq x y z
N MET A 1 0.97 -3.69 10.67
CA MET A 1 0.72 -5.11 10.28
C MET A 1 0.08 -5.84 11.44
N GLN A 2 -1.20 -6.17 11.32
CA GLN A 2 -1.95 -6.89 12.35
C GLN A 2 -1.89 -8.40 12.08
N THR A 3 -1.80 -9.20 13.13
CA THR A 3 -1.78 -10.67 13.04
C THR A 3 -2.99 -11.24 13.77
N LEU A 4 -3.79 -12.05 13.07
CA LEU A 4 -4.94 -12.73 13.63
C LEU A 4 -4.76 -14.25 13.49
N ASN A 5 -5.03 -14.96 14.58
CA ASN A 5 -5.20 -16.41 14.58
C ASN A 5 -6.68 -16.71 14.32
N ILE A 6 -6.99 -17.36 13.19
CA ILE A 6 -8.37 -17.48 12.72
C ILE A 6 -8.93 -18.86 13.04
N ASP A 7 -9.94 -18.88 13.92
CA ASP A 7 -10.95 -19.94 13.99
C ASP A 7 -12.11 -19.61 13.02
N LYS A 8 -12.69 -20.61 12.36
CA LYS A 8 -13.52 -20.51 11.12
C LYS A 8 -14.77 -19.60 11.21
N ARG A 9 -15.11 -19.07 12.39
CA ARG A 9 -16.44 -18.50 12.70
C ARG A 9 -16.59 -16.99 12.45
N ASN A 10 -15.51 -16.24 12.19
CA ASN A 10 -15.56 -14.76 12.19
C ASN A 10 -15.00 -14.07 10.93
N SER A 11 -15.01 -14.74 9.78
CA SER A 11 -14.39 -14.24 8.54
C SER A 11 -14.87 -12.87 8.06
N PHE A 12 -16.15 -12.52 8.28
CA PHE A 12 -16.72 -11.26 7.80
C PHE A 12 -16.18 -10.02 8.54
N ASN A 13 -16.01 -10.08 9.87
CA ASN A 13 -15.54 -8.94 10.65
C ASN A 13 -14.08 -8.56 10.30
N TYR A 14 -13.28 -9.54 9.88
CA TYR A 14 -11.88 -9.30 9.51
C TYR A 14 -11.74 -8.62 8.15
N ILE A 15 -12.69 -8.82 7.24
CA ILE A 15 -12.71 -8.16 5.94
C ILE A 15 -12.95 -6.66 6.14
N SER A 16 -13.94 -6.28 6.97
CA SER A 16 -14.23 -4.87 7.27
C SER A 16 -13.03 -4.13 7.87
N ALA A 17 -12.29 -4.79 8.76
CA ALA A 17 -11.10 -4.20 9.39
C ALA A 17 -9.96 -3.88 8.39
N ILE A 18 -9.87 -4.59 7.26
CA ILE A 18 -8.87 -4.33 6.21
C ILE A 18 -9.25 -3.05 5.44
N PHE A 19 -10.54 -2.87 5.14
CA PHE A 19 -11.04 -1.71 4.41
C PHE A 19 -10.91 -0.41 5.22
N GLU A 20 -11.17 -0.44 6.53
CA GLU A 20 -11.09 0.78 7.36
C GLU A 20 -9.67 1.27 7.58
N LYS A 21 -8.69 0.36 7.63
CA LYS A 21 -7.31 0.69 8.03
C LYS A 21 -6.31 0.71 6.88
N ASN A 22 -6.67 0.18 5.71
CA ASN A 22 -5.76 -0.01 4.57
C ASN A 22 -4.41 -0.64 4.99
N GLU A 23 -4.45 -1.55 5.97
CA GLU A 23 -3.28 -2.26 6.49
C GLU A 23 -3.33 -3.75 6.12
N PRO A 24 -2.17 -4.39 5.81
CA PRO A 24 -2.10 -5.83 5.63
C PRO A 24 -2.51 -6.62 6.88
N LEU A 25 -3.36 -7.61 6.66
CA LEU A 25 -3.75 -8.59 7.67
C LEU A 25 -3.02 -9.91 7.46
N LYS A 26 -2.28 -10.34 8.48
CA LYS A 26 -1.64 -11.65 8.51
C LYS A 26 -2.55 -12.67 9.19
N ILE A 27 -2.89 -13.71 8.45
CA ILE A 27 -3.70 -14.83 8.92
C ILE A 27 -2.78 -16.02 9.15
N ILE A 28 -2.79 -16.55 10.38
CA ILE A 28 -2.04 -17.75 10.75
C ILE A 28 -3.06 -18.84 11.13
N ASN A 29 -2.91 -20.01 10.51
CA ASN A 29 -3.49 -21.27 10.96
C ASN A 29 -2.33 -22.28 11.08
N ASP A 30 -2.45 -23.29 11.92
CA ASP A 30 -1.44 -24.24 12.44
C ASP A 30 -0.35 -24.71 11.45
N SER A 31 -0.60 -24.65 10.14
CA SER A 31 0.38 -24.96 9.09
C SER A 31 0.42 -24.00 7.89
N LYS A 32 -0.46 -22.99 7.82
CA LYS A 32 -0.58 -22.09 6.65
C LYS A 32 -0.63 -20.63 7.08
N LYS A 33 0.31 -19.83 6.55
CA LYS A 33 0.34 -18.36 6.71
C LYS A 33 -0.20 -17.73 5.43
N LYS A 34 -1.11 -16.78 5.56
CA LYS A 34 -1.65 -15.98 4.46
C LYS A 34 -1.55 -14.51 4.79
N ILE A 35 -1.38 -13.68 3.79
CA ILE A 35 -1.50 -12.22 3.90
C ILE A 35 -2.70 -11.82 3.06
N VAL A 36 -3.60 -11.06 3.66
CA VAL A 36 -4.76 -10.47 2.99
C VAL A 36 -4.57 -8.96 2.99
N ILE A 37 -4.75 -8.36 1.82
CA ILE A 37 -4.66 -6.94 1.56
C ILE A 37 -5.86 -6.54 0.71
N SER A 38 -6.27 -5.27 0.77
CA SER A 38 -7.24 -4.73 -0.17
C SER A 38 -6.65 -4.69 -1.58
N GLU A 39 -7.51 -4.69 -2.59
CA GLU A 39 -7.10 -4.56 -3.99
C GLU A 39 -6.41 -3.21 -4.23
N GLU A 40 -6.93 -2.14 -3.64
CA GLU A 40 -6.32 -0.81 -3.67
C GLU A 40 -4.89 -0.84 -3.12
N TYR A 41 -4.68 -1.41 -1.94
CA TYR A 41 -3.36 -1.51 -1.33
C TYR A 41 -2.40 -2.37 -2.17
N TRP A 42 -2.91 -3.43 -2.81
CA TRP A 42 -2.13 -4.23 -3.76
C TRP A 42 -1.70 -3.41 -4.98
N ARG A 43 -2.60 -2.60 -5.55
CA ARG A 43 -2.27 -1.71 -6.68
C ARG A 43 -1.21 -0.69 -6.30
N SER A 44 -1.35 -0.05 -5.13
CA SER A 44 -0.35 0.92 -4.64
C SER A 44 1.04 0.30 -4.46
N ILE A 45 1.11 -0.95 -3.96
CA ILE A 45 2.37 -1.70 -3.89
C ILE A 45 2.93 -1.93 -5.30
N GLN A 46 2.11 -2.40 -6.24
CA GLN A 46 2.55 -2.67 -7.61
C GLN A 46 3.05 -1.41 -8.32
N GLU A 47 2.36 -0.29 -8.16
CA GLU A 47 2.76 1.00 -8.71
C GLU A 47 4.09 1.47 -8.10
N THR A 48 4.25 1.36 -6.78
CA THR A 48 5.51 1.70 -6.11
C THR A 48 6.66 0.85 -6.62
N LEU A 49 6.47 -0.48 -6.73
CA LEU A 49 7.48 -1.39 -7.27
C LEU A 49 7.80 -1.06 -8.73
N TYR A 50 6.80 -0.70 -9.53
CA TYR A 50 6.99 -0.26 -10.91
C TYR A 50 7.83 1.02 -10.98
N LEU A 51 7.49 2.05 -10.20
CA LEU A 51 8.28 3.29 -10.14
C LEU A 51 9.71 3.03 -9.69
N LEU A 52 9.92 2.17 -8.69
CA LEU A 52 11.26 1.80 -8.23
C LEU A 52 12.06 0.97 -9.26
N SER A 53 11.37 0.25 -10.16
CA SER A 53 12.02 -0.51 -11.23
C SER A 53 12.58 0.38 -12.33
N ILE A 54 12.07 1.61 -12.48
CA ILE A 54 12.56 2.56 -13.46
C ILE A 54 13.84 3.23 -12.91
N PRO A 55 15.00 3.09 -13.58
CA PRO A 55 16.24 3.70 -13.12
C PRO A 55 16.09 5.21 -12.89
N ARG A 56 16.61 5.69 -11.76
CA ARG A 56 16.60 7.10 -11.35
C ARG A 56 15.23 7.70 -11.04
N MET A 57 14.14 6.94 -11.13
CA MET A 57 12.78 7.47 -10.95
C MET A 57 12.51 7.83 -9.49
N ARG A 58 12.95 6.99 -8.54
CA ARG A 58 12.86 7.28 -7.10
C ARG A 58 13.48 8.64 -6.77
N GLU A 59 14.68 8.90 -7.27
CA GLU A 59 15.44 10.13 -7.03
C GLU A 59 14.74 11.34 -7.65
N LYS A 60 14.14 11.19 -8.84
CA LYS A 60 13.34 12.24 -9.46
C LYS A 60 12.10 12.59 -8.63
N ILE A 61 11.37 11.59 -8.15
CA ILE A 61 10.18 11.78 -7.33
C ILE A 61 10.55 12.45 -5.99
N VAL A 62 11.60 11.95 -5.32
CA VAL A 62 12.08 12.54 -4.05
C VAL A 62 12.58 13.96 -4.26
N LYS A 63 13.26 14.25 -5.39
CA LYS A 63 13.66 15.61 -5.73
C LYS A 63 12.43 16.50 -5.89
N GLY A 64 11.44 16.08 -6.67
CA GLY A 64 10.21 16.84 -6.90
C GLY A 64 9.43 17.11 -5.61
N LEU A 65 9.38 16.14 -4.69
CA LEU A 65 8.74 16.29 -3.38
C LEU A 65 9.45 17.30 -2.47
N ASN A 66 10.75 17.51 -2.65
CA ASN A 66 11.55 18.46 -1.87
C ASN A 66 11.75 19.81 -2.59
N THR A 67 11.17 19.99 -3.78
CA THR A 67 11.19 21.28 -4.49
C THR A 67 10.23 22.24 -3.78
N ASP A 68 10.67 23.46 -3.53
CA ASP A 68 9.82 24.50 -2.94
C ASP A 68 8.69 24.90 -3.90
N LEU A 69 7.55 25.30 -3.37
CA LEU A 69 6.38 25.65 -4.18
C LEU A 69 6.64 26.82 -5.14
N GLU A 70 7.57 27.72 -4.79
CA GLU A 70 7.97 28.85 -5.64
C GLU A 70 8.68 28.40 -6.93
N ASP A 71 9.29 27.21 -6.92
CA ASP A 71 10.00 26.61 -8.05
C ASP A 71 9.12 25.63 -8.85
N CYS A 72 7.84 25.47 -8.46
CA CYS A 72 6.87 24.65 -9.17
C CYS A 72 6.17 25.44 -10.28
N ILE A 73 5.86 24.77 -11.38
CA ILE A 73 4.96 25.31 -12.42
C ILE A 73 3.51 25.21 -11.96
N GLU A 74 2.67 26.18 -12.32
CA GLU A 74 1.24 26.09 -12.06
C GLU A 74 0.60 24.98 -12.91
N ASP A 75 -0.38 24.28 -12.34
CA ASP A 75 -1.10 23.19 -13.01
C ASP A 75 -1.87 23.67 -14.26
N THR A 76 -2.18 24.96 -14.34
CA THR A 76 -2.79 25.65 -15.49
C THR A 76 -1.86 25.80 -16.69
N GLU A 77 -0.56 25.60 -16.50
CA GLU A 77 0.48 25.72 -17.54
C GLU A 77 0.98 24.36 -18.04
N ILE A 78 0.39 23.25 -17.58
CA ILE A 78 0.75 21.84 -17.91
C ILE A 78 -0.12 21.28 -19.05
#